data_AF-M0AM41-F1
#
_entry.id   AF-M0AM41-F1
#
_cell.length_a   1.000
_cell.length_b   1.000
_cell.length_c   1.000
_cell.angle_alpha   90.00
_cell.angle_beta   90.00
_cell.angle_gamma   90.00
#
_symmetry.space_group_name_H-M   'P 1'
#
loop_
_entity.id
_entity.type
_entity.pdbx_description
1 polymer ?
#
loop_
_entity_poly.entity_id
_entity_poly.type
_entity_poly.pdbx_seq_one_letter_code
_entity_poly.pdbx_strand_id
1 'polypeptide(L)' 'MDGVLNETTNTVHKHKTGRSDFRTHCGATSHVTHDRLRLVSIDRTTTDRNVSRCGRCFSDAGGY' A
#
# COMPACT_ATOMS: atom_id res chain seq x y z
N MET A 1 3.12 -3.24 10.87
CA MET A 1 3.55 -2.26 9.85
C MET A 1 2.33 -1.68 9.17
N ASP A 2 2.27 -0.36 9.06
CA ASP A 2 1.20 0.35 8.38
C ASP A 2 1.44 0.38 6.87
N GLY A 3 0.39 0.11 6.12
CA GLY A 3 0.32 0.18 4.68
C GLY A 3 -0.77 1.13 4.24
N VAL A 4 -0.68 1.58 3.00
CA VAL A 4 -1.72 2.32 2.32
C VAL A 4 -2.33 1.41 1.28
N LEU A 5 -3.58 1.02 1.45
CA LEU A 5 -4.38 0.34 0.44
C LEU A 5 -4.90 1.36 -0.56
N ASN A 6 -4.52 1.18 -1.81
CA ASN A 6 -5.17 1.83 -2.92
C ASN A 6 -6.39 1.01 -3.33
N GLU A 7 -7.58 1.50 -2.99
CA GLU A 7 -8.85 0.83 -3.35
C GLU A 7 -9.13 0.91 -4.86
N THR A 8 -8.47 1.83 -5.60
CA THR A 8 -8.62 1.93 -7.06
C THR A 8 -7.99 0.73 -7.78
N THR A 9 -6.85 0.24 -7.28
CA THR A 9 -6.11 -0.86 -7.90
C THR A 9 -6.07 -2.11 -7.00
N ASN A 10 -6.78 -2.09 -5.87
CA ASN A 10 -6.70 -3.08 -4.80
C ASN A 10 -5.25 -3.46 -4.47
N THR A 11 -4.38 -2.46 -4.35
CA THR A 11 -2.95 -2.68 -4.11
C THR A 11 -2.53 -2.07 -2.79
N VAL A 12 -1.90 -2.85 -1.92
CA VAL A 12 -1.29 -2.33 -0.70
C VAL A 12 0.13 -1.85 -0.98
N HIS A 13 0.43 -0.66 -0.46
CA HIS A 13 1.71 0.02 -0.55
C HIS A 13 2.26 0.25 0.86
N LYS A 14 3.59 0.32 1.01
CA LYS A 14 4.20 0.58 2.32
C LYS A 14 4.06 2.06 2.66
N HIS A 15 3.44 2.35 3.81
CA HIS A 15 3.28 3.71 4.29
C HIS A 15 4.64 4.27 4.72
N LYS A 16 4.98 5.48 4.28
CA LYS A 16 6.20 6.17 4.72
C LYS A 16 5.91 6.92 6.01
N THR A 17 6.13 6.26 7.15
CA THR A 17 6.06 6.89 8.48
C THR A 17 7.12 7.99 8.58
N GLY A 18 6.68 9.26 8.68
CA GLY A 18 7.58 10.43 8.78
C GLY A 18 7.21 11.64 7.91
N ARG A 19 6.18 11.54 7.08
CA ARG A 19 5.51 12.70 6.44
C ARG A 19 4.02 12.56 6.72
N SER A 20 3.35 13.65 7.08
CA SER A 20 1.91 13.66 7.43
C SER A 20 0.99 13.37 6.23
N ASP A 21 1.51 13.46 5.01
CA ASP A 21 0.81 13.10 3.79
C ASP A 21 0.86 11.57 3.63
N PHE A 22 -0.23 10.94 3.20
CA PHE A 22 -0.38 9.48 2.96
C PHE A 22 0.51 8.99 1.82
N ARG A 23 1.80 9.23 1.96
CA ARG A 23 2.80 9.10 0.94
C ARG A 23 3.39 7.72 1.07
N THR A 24 3.32 6.99 -0.03
CA THR A 24 3.86 5.64 -0.11
C THR A 24 5.30 5.70 -0.58
N HIS A 25 6.11 4.73 -0.17
CA HIS A 25 7.52 4.69 -0.56
C HIS A 25 7.70 4.61 -2.09
N CYS A 26 6.73 4.01 -2.80
CA CYS A 26 6.74 3.90 -4.25
C CYS A 26 6.23 5.13 -5.02
N GLY A 27 5.59 6.11 -4.36
CA GLY A 27 4.98 7.27 -5.02
C GLY A 27 3.77 6.97 -5.91
N ALA A 28 3.37 5.71 -6.07
CA ALA A 28 2.23 5.32 -6.92
C ALA A 28 0.89 5.93 -6.45
N THR A 29 0.78 6.25 -5.15
CA THR A 29 -0.41 6.88 -4.57
C THR A 29 -0.39 8.40 -4.65
N SER A 30 0.63 9.02 -5.24
CA SER A 30 0.74 10.49 -5.33
C SER A 30 -0.32 11.14 -6.23
N HIS A 31 -0.88 10.40 -7.19
CA HIS A 31 -2.00 10.85 -8.03
C HIS A 31 -3.36 10.30 -7.58
N VAL A 32 -3.38 9.49 -6.51
CA VAL A 32 -4.62 8.89 -6.01
C VAL A 32 -5.15 9.81 -4.90
N THR A 33 -6.43 10.13 -4.97
CA THR A 33 -7.10 10.93 -3.94
C THR A 33 -7.11 10.19 -2.61
N HIS A 34 -6.90 10.93 -1.51
CA HIS A 34 -6.92 10.40 -0.14
C HIS A 34 -8.18 9.58 0.19
N ASP A 35 -9.31 9.91 -0.44
CA ASP A 35 -10.58 9.18 -0.29
C ASP A 35 -10.50 7.72 -0.74
N ARG A 36 -9.62 7.41 -1.70
CA ARG A 36 -9.37 6.04 -2.19
C ARG A 36 -8.10 5.40 -1.61
N LEU A 37 -7.51 6.06 -0.62
CA LEU A 37 -6.32 5.60 0.09
C LEU A 37 -6.68 5.32 1.54
N ARG A 38 -6.70 4.05 1.92
CA ARG A 38 -6.96 3.66 3.31
C ARG A 38 -5.68 3.20 3.98
N LEU A 39 -5.42 3.75 5.16
CA LEU A 39 -4.40 3.18 6.05
C LEU A 39 -4.90 1.84 6.56
N VAL A 40 -4.15 0.79 6.27
CA VAL A 40 -4.44 -0.58 6.66
C VAL A 40 -3.17 -1.23 7.19
N SER A 41 -3.31 -2.18 8.11
CA SER A 41 -2.19 -3.03 8.50
C SER A 41 -1.87 -3.98 7.36
N ILE A 42 -0.62 -3.95 6.87
CA ILE A 42 -0.15 -4.81 5.77
C ILE A 42 -0.40 -6.29 6.06
N ASP A 43 -0.20 -6.68 7.31
CA ASP A 43 -0.45 -8.02 7.84
C ASP A 43 -1.91 -8.47 7.59
N ARG A 44 -2.86 -7.61 7.97
CA ARG A 44 -4.30 -7.83 7.74
C ARG A 44 -4.65 -7.83 6.26
N THR A 45 -4.02 -6.99 5.45
CA THR A 45 -4.31 -6.90 4.00
C THR A 45 -3.73 -8.07 3.22
N THR A 46 -2.63 -8.66 3.68
CA THR A 46 -2.03 -9.85 3.06
C THR A 46 -2.89 -11.11 3.28
N THR A 47 -3.72 -11.10 4.34
CA THR A 47 -4.72 -12.16 4.56
C THR A 47 -5.89 -12.04 3.58
N ASP A 48 -6.16 -10.83 3.08
CA ASP A 48 -7.20 -10.60 2.10
C ASP A 48 -6.70 -10.97 0.69
N ARG A 49 -7.19 -12.10 0.16
CA ARG A 49 -6.79 -12.60 -1.18
C ARG A 49 -7.12 -11.64 -2.32
N ASN A 50 -7.95 -10.62 -2.07
CA ASN A 50 -8.34 -9.64 -3.08
C ASN A 50 -7.38 -8.45 -3.15
N VAL A 51 -6.39 -8.36 -2.25
CA VAL A 51 -5.43 -7.27 -2.21
C VAL A 51 -4.05 -7.72 -2.66
N SER A 52 -3.53 -7.04 -3.69
CA SER A 52 -2.19 -7.26 -4.22
C SER A 52 -1.15 -6.42 -3.48
N ARG A 53 0.06 -6.94 -3.28
CA ARG A 53 1.17 -6.15 -2.70
C ARG A 53 1.92 -5.42 -3.81
N CYS A 54 2.20 -4.13 -3.60
CA CYS A 54 3.04 -3.37 -4.52
C CYS A 54 4.47 -3.91 -4.49
N GLY A 55 4.92 -4.58 -5.54
CA GLY A 55 6.28 -5.15 -5.63
C GLY A 55 7.41 -4.11 -5.45
N ARG A 56 7.14 -2.82 -5.70
CA ARG A 56 8.10 -1.73 -5.46
C ARG A 56 8.21 -1.32 -3.99
N CYS A 57 7.15 -1.51 -3.21
CA CYS A 57 7.14 -1.30 -1.76
C CYS A 57 7.54 -2.55 -0.99
N PHE A 58 7.18 -3.71 -1.55
CA PHE A 58 7.37 -5.04 -1.00
C PHE A 58 8.22 -5.81 -2.00
N SER A 59 9.53 -5.53 -2.03
CA SER A 59 10.49 -6.32 -2.80
C SER A 59 10.51 -7.81 -2.40
N ASP A 60 9.92 -8.13 -1.25
CA ASP A 60 9.66 -9.48 -0.71
C ASP A 60 8.44 -10.17 -1.34
N ALA A 61 7.73 -9.54 -2.28
CA ALA A 61 6.69 -10.18 -3.08
C ALA A 61 7.24 -10.82 -4.37
N GLY A 62 8.53 -11.20 -4.40
CA GLY A 62 9.04 -12.24 -5.30
C GLY A 62 8.68 -13.60 -4.68
N GLY A 63 7.95 -14.47 -5.34
CA GLY A 63 8.34 -15.04 -6.62
C GLY A 63 9.12 -16.32 -6.33
N TYR A 64 8.39 -17.42 -6.15
CA TYR A 64 8.85 -18.78 -6.47
C TYR A 64 7.68 -19.53 -7.07
#